data_AF-A0A552RHQ1-F1
#
_entry.id   AF-A0A552RHQ1-F1
#
_cell.length_a   1.000
_cell.length_b   1.000
_cell.length_c   1.000
_cell.angle_alpha   90.00
_cell.angle_beta   90.00
_cell.angle_gamma   90.00
#
_symmetry.space_group_name_H-M   'P 1'
#
loop_
_entity.id
_entity.type
_entity.pdbx_description
1 polymer ?
#
loop_
_entity_poly.entity_id
_entity_poly.type
_entity_poly.pdbx_seq_one_letter_code
_entity_poly.pdbx_strand_id
1 'polypeptide(L)'
;MDVRGLLRRTAMNRPAVLAVTVPGATALRLEAEAELRRRGWPLVAAPAAADLLLVCGVPVRTAAEWVDGIEQSVPAPAVRITVERSGQVAHALDVARRELTDRAVRSREARAAHGPAPHPAERPAKRHGHGEHGSGHGHHAHHDGSQPEASGGHSMDEVAGLPMAERADDRDALKLDRLHVPFGPGLSDWPAGLILRLTLQGDVVQDVEADHLPVPAGLRLPFWDEPWLRAVRGEHVTRDSAARRRCAAHLDSAGRLLAVAGWDDAAARCRLLRDAFLSGASRQAIGGVLSGTVRRIGRSRILRWSIAGLGRLPAGEAQAAGVSGPALAADGDAHDRLLTWLKETERGLEALDDARPLTSADRTGPRGRLDGAKPPSQALLDVLPGLLTGAEYACARIVLASLDPDVDELALTPVSGAVHV
;
A
#
# COMPACT_ATOMS: atom_id res chain seq x y z
N MET A 1 -38.52 16.40 1.10
CA MET A 1 -37.48 15.95 0.14
C MET A 1 -36.27 15.47 0.92
N ASP A 2 -35.81 14.25 0.69
CA ASP A 2 -34.67 13.68 1.42
C ASP A 2 -33.34 14.11 0.79
N VAL A 3 -32.76 15.15 1.38
CA VAL A 3 -31.46 15.73 0.98
C VAL A 3 -30.33 14.70 1.10
N ARG A 4 -30.40 13.77 2.05
CA ARG A 4 -29.34 12.74 2.25
C ARG A 4 -29.31 11.75 1.09
N GLY A 5 -30.46 11.32 0.59
CA GLY A 5 -30.56 10.44 -0.57
C GLY A 5 -30.06 11.08 -1.87
N LEU A 6 -30.34 12.38 -2.07
CA LEU A 6 -29.82 13.13 -3.23
C LEU A 6 -28.31 13.30 -3.13
N LEU A 7 -27.79 13.71 -1.97
CA LEU A 7 -26.36 13.87 -1.69
C LEU A 7 -25.58 12.55 -1.87
N ARG A 8 -26.14 11.42 -1.41
CA ARG A 8 -25.51 10.10 -1.60
C ARG A 8 -25.47 9.71 -3.07
N ARG A 9 -26.54 9.97 -3.84
CA ARG A 9 -26.55 9.71 -5.29
C ARG A 9 -25.54 10.57 -6.04
N THR A 10 -25.43 11.86 -5.70
CA THR A 10 -24.41 12.73 -6.29
C THR A 10 -23.00 12.33 -5.87
N ALA A 11 -22.80 11.85 -4.64
CA ALA A 11 -21.51 11.32 -4.19
C ALA A 11 -21.07 10.11 -5.04
N MET A 12 -21.99 9.20 -5.40
CA MET A 12 -21.67 8.04 -6.25
C MET A 12 -21.30 8.39 -7.71
N ASN A 13 -21.38 9.66 -8.13
CA ASN A 13 -20.84 10.09 -9.42
C ASN A 13 -19.31 10.17 -9.44
N ARG A 14 -18.68 10.29 -8.26
CA ARG A 14 -17.23 10.33 -8.07
C ARG A 14 -16.86 9.41 -6.89
N PRO A 15 -17.05 8.08 -7.05
CA PRO A 15 -16.82 7.13 -5.98
C PRO A 15 -15.39 7.17 -5.48
N ALA A 16 -15.21 7.02 -4.17
CA ALA A 16 -13.93 6.77 -3.56
C ALA A 16 -13.47 5.35 -3.88
N VAL A 17 -12.28 5.23 -4.48
CA VAL A 17 -11.76 3.97 -4.97
C VAL A 17 -10.60 3.51 -4.10
N LEU A 18 -10.72 2.33 -3.51
CA LEU A 18 -9.59 1.59 -2.97
C LEU A 18 -9.06 0.67 -4.08
N ALA A 19 -7.81 0.87 -4.49
CA ALA A 19 -7.18 0.05 -5.52
C ALA A 19 -6.23 -0.97 -4.88
N VAL A 20 -6.35 -2.22 -5.30
CA VAL A 20 -5.52 -3.35 -4.90
C VAL A 20 -4.87 -3.93 -6.14
N THR A 21 -3.55 -4.13 -6.11
CA THR A 21 -2.80 -4.68 -7.24
C THR A 21 -2.19 -6.02 -6.86
N VAL A 22 -2.49 -7.06 -7.63
CA VAL A 22 -1.82 -8.36 -7.47
C VAL A 22 -0.49 -8.38 -8.24
N PRO A 23 0.47 -9.24 -7.87
CA PRO A 23 1.69 -9.43 -8.66
C PRO A 23 1.40 -9.69 -10.15
N GLY A 24 2.19 -9.06 -11.02
CA GLY A 24 2.09 -9.11 -12.47
C GLY A 24 1.09 -8.12 -13.08
N ALA A 25 0.38 -7.33 -12.25
CA ALA A 25 -0.65 -6.39 -12.69
C ALA A 25 -0.21 -4.92 -12.69
N THR A 26 1.10 -4.64 -12.62
CA THR A 26 1.64 -3.27 -12.60
C THR A 26 1.11 -2.39 -13.74
N ALA A 27 1.03 -2.91 -14.98
CA ALA A 27 0.47 -2.17 -16.11
C ALA A 27 -1.01 -1.76 -15.89
N LEU A 28 -1.81 -2.65 -15.29
CA LEU A 28 -3.22 -2.41 -15.00
C LEU A 28 -3.40 -1.38 -13.89
N ARG A 29 -2.55 -1.43 -12.86
CA ARG A 29 -2.50 -0.41 -11.79
C ARG A 29 -2.26 0.98 -12.38
N LEU A 30 -1.25 1.11 -13.25
CA LEU A 30 -0.89 2.39 -13.85
C LEU A 30 -2.01 2.93 -14.76
N GLU A 31 -2.63 2.07 -15.57
CA GLU A 31 -3.80 2.43 -16.38
C GLU A 31 -4.97 2.89 -15.49
N ALA A 32 -5.23 2.18 -14.38
CA ALA A 32 -6.27 2.54 -13.43
C ALA A 32 -6.02 3.88 -12.73
N GLU A 33 -4.82 4.11 -12.22
CA GLU A 33 -4.47 5.38 -11.59
C GLU A 33 -4.62 6.55 -12.56
N ALA A 34 -4.17 6.39 -13.82
CA ALA A 34 -4.31 7.41 -14.85
C ALA A 34 -5.78 7.69 -15.18
N GLU A 35 -6.59 6.64 -15.32
CA GLU A 35 -8.01 6.75 -15.66
C GLU A 35 -8.84 7.35 -14.51
N LEU A 36 -8.58 6.95 -13.26
CA LEU A 36 -9.21 7.52 -12.07
C LEU A 36 -8.89 9.01 -11.96
N ARG A 37 -7.63 9.39 -12.21
CA ARG A 37 -7.21 10.80 -12.21
C ARG A 37 -7.91 11.59 -13.31
N ARG A 38 -7.99 11.04 -14.53
CA ARG A 38 -8.70 11.67 -15.66
C ARG A 38 -10.18 11.92 -15.34
N ARG A 39 -10.82 11.00 -14.61
CA ARG A 39 -12.20 11.14 -14.13
C ARG A 39 -12.36 12.01 -12.89
N GLY A 40 -11.25 12.36 -12.22
CA GLY A 40 -11.25 13.02 -10.93
C GLY A 40 -11.87 12.16 -9.82
N TRP A 41 -11.76 10.84 -9.89
CA TRP A 41 -12.21 9.95 -8.83
C TRP A 41 -11.12 9.81 -7.76
N PRO A 42 -11.44 10.00 -6.47
CA PRO A 42 -10.44 9.93 -5.42
C PRO A 42 -9.97 8.49 -5.19
N LEU A 43 -8.65 8.31 -5.13
CA LEU A 43 -8.04 7.11 -4.56
C LEU A 43 -7.96 7.26 -3.04
N VAL A 44 -8.43 6.26 -2.30
CA VAL A 44 -8.44 6.27 -0.83
C VAL A 44 -7.56 5.17 -0.26
N ALA A 45 -7.05 5.41 0.95
CA ALA A 45 -6.07 4.55 1.60
C ALA A 45 -6.65 3.48 2.52
N ALA A 46 -7.94 3.54 2.83
CA ALA A 46 -8.59 2.65 3.79
C ALA A 46 -9.93 2.12 3.26
N PRO A 47 -10.28 0.84 3.53
CA PRO A 47 -11.56 0.25 3.14
C PRO A 47 -12.76 1.04 3.65
N ALA A 48 -12.67 1.56 4.88
CA ALA A 48 -13.72 2.36 5.52
C ALA A 48 -14.06 3.67 4.77
N ALA A 49 -13.16 4.16 3.92
CA ALA A 49 -13.36 5.38 3.13
C ALA A 49 -13.73 5.09 1.67
N ALA A 50 -13.83 3.81 1.27
CA ALA A 50 -14.07 3.41 -0.11
C ALA A 50 -15.57 3.18 -0.39
N ASP A 51 -15.96 3.45 -1.63
CA ASP A 51 -17.24 3.01 -2.20
C ASP A 51 -17.03 1.88 -3.23
N LEU A 52 -15.84 1.83 -3.84
CA LEU A 52 -15.44 0.92 -4.89
C LEU A 52 -14.11 0.25 -4.56
N LEU A 53 -14.07 -1.07 -4.55
CA LEU A 53 -12.85 -1.87 -4.51
C LEU A 53 -12.46 -2.24 -5.96
N LEU A 54 -11.34 -1.70 -6.44
CA LEU A 54 -10.77 -2.03 -7.75
C LEU A 54 -9.60 -3.00 -7.57
N VAL A 55 -9.73 -4.21 -8.10
CA VAL A 55 -8.68 -5.22 -8.12
C VAL A 55 -8.02 -5.24 -9.49
N CYS A 56 -6.74 -4.86 -9.55
CA CYS A 56 -5.91 -4.93 -10.74
C CYS A 56 -5.23 -6.30 -10.81
N GLY A 57 -5.62 -7.11 -11.80
CA GLY A 57 -5.18 -8.48 -12.03
C GLY A 57 -6.05 -9.52 -11.32
N VAL A 58 -5.81 -10.80 -11.64
CA VAL A 58 -6.58 -11.93 -11.07
C VAL A 58 -5.82 -12.49 -9.87
N PRO A 59 -6.38 -12.43 -8.65
CA PRO A 59 -5.74 -13.03 -7.49
C PRO A 59 -5.71 -14.56 -7.62
N VAL A 60 -4.57 -15.17 -7.28
CA VAL A 60 -4.50 -16.61 -7.04
C VAL A 60 -5.41 -16.99 -5.86
N ARG A 61 -5.84 -18.25 -5.75
CA ARG A 61 -6.82 -18.66 -4.73
C ARG A 61 -6.45 -18.24 -3.30
N THR A 62 -5.18 -18.31 -2.92
CA THR A 62 -4.68 -17.87 -1.61
C THR A 62 -4.74 -16.36 -1.40
N ALA A 63 -4.69 -15.55 -2.46
CA ALA A 63 -4.84 -14.11 -2.41
C ALA A 63 -6.32 -13.65 -2.43
N ALA A 64 -7.25 -14.53 -2.82
CA ALA A 64 -8.67 -14.21 -2.91
C ALA A 64 -9.31 -13.95 -1.54
N GLU A 65 -8.97 -14.76 -0.53
CA GLU A 65 -9.50 -14.62 0.85
C GLU A 65 -9.17 -13.26 1.46
N TRP A 66 -7.95 -12.76 1.18
CA TRP A 66 -7.51 -11.45 1.63
C TRP A 66 -8.29 -10.30 0.95
N VAL A 67 -8.54 -10.41 -0.37
CA VAL A 67 -9.37 -9.44 -1.09
C VAL A 67 -10.81 -9.44 -0.56
N ASP A 68 -11.36 -10.62 -0.27
CA ASP A 68 -12.71 -10.76 0.30
C ASP A 68 -12.80 -10.10 1.69
N GLY A 69 -11.77 -10.23 2.53
CA GLY A 69 -11.69 -9.55 3.83
C GLY A 69 -11.67 -8.01 3.71
N ILE A 70 -10.98 -7.48 2.69
CA ILE A 70 -11.03 -6.05 2.38
C ILE A 70 -12.44 -5.62 1.96
N GLU A 71 -13.07 -6.36 1.04
CA GLU A 71 -14.42 -6.05 0.57
C GLU A 71 -15.43 -5.99 1.72
N GLN A 72 -15.36 -6.94 2.67
CA GLN A 72 -16.21 -6.96 3.86
C GLN A 72 -16.01 -5.75 4.79
N SER A 73 -14.84 -5.11 4.71
CA SER A 73 -14.51 -3.91 5.48
C SER A 73 -14.95 -2.60 4.78
N VAL A 74 -15.47 -2.67 3.55
CA VAL A 74 -15.98 -1.51 2.81
C VAL A 74 -17.45 -1.24 3.18
N PRO A 75 -17.80 -0.01 3.63
CA PRO A 75 -19.17 0.31 4.01
C PRO A 75 -20.16 0.22 2.84
N ALA A 76 -21.37 -0.28 3.09
CA ALA A 76 -22.41 -0.29 2.06
C ALA A 76 -22.89 1.14 1.71
N PRO A 77 -23.04 1.50 0.42
CA PRO A 77 -23.01 0.60 -0.74
C PRO A 77 -21.58 0.40 -1.25
N ALA A 78 -21.14 -0.86 -1.34
CA ALA A 78 -19.84 -1.23 -1.87
C ALA A 78 -20.01 -1.99 -3.18
N VAL A 79 -19.08 -1.79 -4.13
CA VAL A 79 -18.95 -2.61 -5.35
C VAL A 79 -17.50 -3.06 -5.44
N ARG A 80 -17.26 -4.32 -5.85
CA ARG A 80 -15.95 -4.82 -6.25
C ARG A 80 -15.92 -5.01 -7.76
N ILE A 81 -14.85 -4.56 -8.40
CA ILE A 81 -14.54 -4.90 -9.78
C ILE A 81 -13.13 -5.45 -9.90
N THR A 82 -12.95 -6.39 -10.82
CA THR A 82 -11.65 -6.95 -11.18
C THR A 82 -11.34 -6.61 -12.62
N VAL A 83 -10.14 -6.11 -12.88
CA VAL A 83 -9.65 -5.83 -14.24
C VAL A 83 -8.52 -6.79 -14.55
N GLU A 84 -8.62 -7.51 -15.67
CA GLU A 84 -7.67 -8.58 -16.01
C GLU A 84 -6.73 -8.20 -17.16
N ARG A 85 -7.17 -7.29 -18.05
CA ARG A 85 -6.45 -6.92 -19.26
C ARG A 85 -6.44 -5.42 -19.48
N SER A 86 -5.34 -4.93 -20.05
CA SER A 86 -5.19 -3.53 -20.39
C SER A 86 -6.25 -3.10 -21.41
N GLY A 87 -6.70 -1.85 -21.33
CA GLY A 87 -7.79 -1.28 -22.12
C GLY A 87 -9.18 -1.57 -21.56
N GLN A 88 -9.32 -2.40 -20.52
CA GLN A 88 -10.62 -2.68 -19.90
C GLN A 88 -10.97 -1.71 -18.75
N VAL A 89 -10.00 -0.96 -18.21
CA VAL A 89 -10.20 -0.21 -16.97
C VAL A 89 -11.33 0.82 -17.10
N ALA A 90 -11.32 1.62 -18.17
CA ALA A 90 -12.34 2.64 -18.40
C ALA A 90 -13.75 2.04 -18.45
N HIS A 91 -13.93 0.94 -19.18
CA HIS A 91 -15.21 0.26 -19.27
C HIS A 91 -15.66 -0.34 -17.93
N ALA A 92 -14.75 -0.99 -17.20
CA ALA A 92 -15.01 -1.57 -15.89
C ALA A 92 -15.47 -0.50 -14.88
N LEU A 93 -14.83 0.67 -14.86
CA LEU A 93 -15.21 1.79 -14.02
C LEU A 93 -16.60 2.34 -14.37
N ASP A 94 -16.96 2.39 -15.66
CA ASP A 94 -18.31 2.82 -16.07
C ASP A 94 -19.40 1.84 -15.62
N VAL A 95 -19.14 0.55 -15.71
CA VAL A 95 -20.04 -0.50 -15.19
C VAL A 95 -20.17 -0.36 -13.67
N ALA A 96 -19.05 -0.25 -12.95
CA ALA A 96 -19.04 -0.10 -11.50
C ALA A 96 -19.85 1.10 -11.01
N ARG A 97 -19.70 2.27 -11.65
CA ARG A 97 -20.46 3.47 -11.27
C ARG A 97 -21.96 3.27 -11.44
N ARG A 98 -22.39 2.63 -12.53
CA ARG A 98 -23.82 2.33 -12.75
C ARG A 98 -24.33 1.42 -11.65
N GLU A 99 -23.63 0.32 -11.39
CA GLU A 99 -24.01 -0.62 -10.36
C GLU A 99 -24.05 0.01 -8.96
N LEU A 100 -23.05 0.81 -8.62
CA LEU A 100 -22.97 1.52 -7.33
C LEU A 100 -24.13 2.50 -7.15
N THR A 101 -24.47 3.22 -8.22
CA THR A 101 -25.62 4.14 -8.24
C THR A 101 -26.92 3.36 -8.02
N ASP A 102 -27.10 2.22 -8.69
CA ASP A 102 -28.29 1.38 -8.54
C ASP A 102 -28.39 0.77 -7.14
N ARG A 103 -27.28 0.30 -6.55
CA ARG A 103 -27.21 -0.19 -5.16
C ARG A 103 -27.58 0.92 -4.17
N ALA A 104 -27.11 2.15 -4.40
CA ALA A 104 -27.44 3.30 -3.56
C ALA A 104 -28.94 3.65 -3.63
N VAL A 105 -29.56 3.54 -4.82
CA VAL A 105 -31.02 3.75 -5.01
C VAL A 105 -31.83 2.65 -4.31
N ARG A 106 -31.52 1.37 -4.54
CA ARG A 106 -32.23 0.25 -3.88
C ARG A 106 -32.11 0.29 -2.36
N SER A 107 -30.93 0.62 -1.83
CA SER A 107 -30.71 0.78 -0.38
C SER A 107 -31.62 1.86 0.22
N ARG A 108 -31.91 2.92 -0.52
CA ARG A 108 -32.87 3.96 -0.12
C ARG A 108 -34.30 3.45 -0.14
N GLU A 109 -34.71 2.75 -1.19
CA GLU A 109 -36.06 2.17 -1.29
C GLU A 109 -36.32 1.16 -0.16
N ALA A 110 -35.35 0.29 0.11
CA ALA A 110 -35.43 -0.66 1.22
C ALA A 110 -35.54 0.02 2.59
N ARG A 111 -34.76 1.10 2.85
CA ARG A 111 -34.87 1.89 4.09
C ARG A 111 -36.17 2.67 4.19
N ALA A 112 -36.71 3.15 3.07
CA ALA A 112 -38.00 3.83 3.05
C ALA A 112 -39.17 2.85 3.27
N ALA A 113 -39.05 1.62 2.79
CA ALA A 113 -40.02 0.55 3.01
C ALA A 113 -39.98 -0.01 4.45
N HIS A 114 -38.80 -0.09 5.07
CA HIS A 114 -38.60 -0.46 6.48
C HIS A 114 -38.70 0.75 7.41
N GLY A 115 -39.81 1.49 7.34
CA GLY A 115 -40.08 2.63 8.25
C GLY A 115 -39.76 2.30 9.72
N PRO A 116 -39.50 3.32 10.57
CA PRO A 116 -38.97 3.11 11.92
C PRO A 116 -39.80 2.05 12.64
N ALA A 117 -39.14 0.95 13.02
CA ALA A 117 -39.76 -0.06 13.85
C ALA A 117 -40.38 0.66 15.06
N PRO A 118 -41.64 0.40 15.42
CA PRO A 118 -42.25 1.04 16.56
C PRO A 118 -41.39 0.74 17.78
N HIS A 119 -40.82 1.79 18.38
CA HIS A 119 -40.23 1.69 19.70
C HIS A 119 -41.24 0.99 20.62
N PRO A 120 -40.86 -0.06 21.35
CA PRO A 120 -41.75 -0.62 22.37
C PRO A 120 -42.06 0.53 23.32
N ALA A 121 -43.34 0.92 23.36
CA ALA A 121 -43.81 2.03 24.16
C ALA A 121 -43.35 1.84 25.61
N GLU A 122 -42.47 2.73 26.06
CA GLU A 122 -42.17 2.90 27.48
C GLU A 122 -43.49 3.17 28.20
N ARG A 123 -43.84 2.25 29.10
CA ARG A 123 -44.98 2.40 30.01
C ARG A 123 -44.75 3.67 30.82
N PRO A 124 -45.70 4.62 30.85
CA PRO A 124 -45.50 5.87 31.58
C PRO A 124 -45.42 5.58 33.08
N ALA A 125 -44.28 5.95 33.67
CA ALA A 125 -44.08 6.04 35.09
C ALA A 125 -45.08 7.03 35.69
N LYS A 126 -46.03 6.54 36.49
CA LYS A 126 -46.92 7.37 37.30
C LYS A 126 -46.11 7.99 38.44
N ARG A 127 -46.10 9.33 38.49
CA ARG A 127 -45.54 10.14 39.58
C ARG A 127 -46.68 10.59 40.51
N HIS A 128 -46.50 10.27 41.79
CA HIS A 128 -47.08 10.76 43.06
C HIS A 128 -48.45 11.47 43.16
N GLY A 129 -49.25 10.95 44.11
CA GLY A 129 -50.29 11.66 44.87
C GLY A 129 -50.48 10.97 46.24
N HIS A 130 -50.49 11.76 47.31
CA HIS A 130 -50.45 11.39 48.74
C HIS A 130 -51.72 10.70 49.28
N GLY A 131 -51.56 9.90 50.34
CA GLY A 131 -52.63 9.41 51.22
C GLY A 131 -52.06 8.64 52.42
N GLU A 132 -52.42 9.08 53.63
CA GLU A 132 -51.88 8.70 54.94
C GLU A 132 -52.36 7.35 55.52
N HIS A 133 -51.66 6.94 56.58
CA HIS A 133 -52.01 6.05 57.71
C HIS A 133 -51.69 4.55 57.63
N GLY A 134 -50.94 4.07 58.64
CA GLY A 134 -50.95 2.65 59.05
C GLY A 134 -49.69 2.15 59.76
N SER A 135 -49.68 2.28 61.08
CA SER A 135 -48.80 1.67 62.09
C SER A 135 -48.34 0.21 61.82
N GLY A 136 -47.10 -0.15 62.22
CA GLY A 136 -46.72 -1.55 62.43
C GLY A 136 -45.21 -1.84 62.55
N HIS A 137 -44.79 -2.23 63.75
CA HIS A 137 -43.44 -2.64 64.19
C HIS A 137 -42.81 -3.81 63.43
N GLY A 138 -41.47 -3.96 63.51
CA GLY A 138 -40.82 -5.27 63.37
C GLY A 138 -39.32 -5.25 63.03
N HIS A 139 -38.51 -5.76 63.96
CA HIS A 139 -37.05 -5.92 63.92
C HIS A 139 -36.55 -6.89 62.82
N HIS A 140 -35.29 -6.77 62.37
CA HIS A 140 -34.20 -7.73 62.63
C HIS A 140 -32.97 -7.49 61.72
N ALA A 141 -31.80 -7.76 62.29
CA ALA A 141 -30.47 -7.52 61.77
C ALA A 141 -29.79 -8.82 61.28
N HIS A 142 -28.64 -8.63 60.62
CA HIS A 142 -27.53 -9.57 60.38
C HIS A 142 -27.72 -10.73 59.37
N HIS A 143 -26.83 -10.77 58.37
CA HIS A 143 -25.90 -11.90 58.27
C HIS A 143 -24.58 -11.49 57.58
N ASP A 144 -23.52 -11.65 58.37
CA ASP A 144 -22.10 -11.66 58.04
C ASP A 144 -21.68 -13.08 57.64
N GLY A 145 -20.62 -13.15 56.83
CA GLY A 145 -19.58 -14.17 56.95
C GLY A 145 -19.73 -15.44 56.13
N SER A 146 -18.87 -15.58 55.11
CA SER A 146 -17.94 -16.72 55.00
C SER A 146 -17.12 -16.68 53.70
N GLN A 147 -15.82 -16.38 53.83
CA GLN A 147 -14.79 -16.98 52.97
C GLN A 147 -14.67 -18.47 53.31
N PRO A 148 -14.24 -19.30 52.35
CA PRO A 148 -12.95 -19.95 52.55
C PRO A 148 -12.06 -19.98 51.30
N GLU A 149 -10.77 -19.77 51.56
CA GLU A 149 -9.61 -20.07 50.72
C GLU A 149 -9.63 -21.48 50.13
N ALA A 150 -9.34 -21.62 48.82
CA ALA A 150 -8.52 -22.71 48.27
C ALA A 150 -8.21 -22.48 46.77
N SER A 151 -6.91 -22.46 46.46
CA SER A 151 -6.34 -23.09 45.25
C SER A 151 -6.70 -22.52 43.89
N GLY A 152 -5.84 -21.64 43.38
CA GLY A 152 -5.75 -21.36 41.96
C GLY A 152 -4.66 -20.33 41.71
N GLY A 153 -3.50 -20.76 41.25
CA GLY A 153 -2.60 -19.87 40.52
C GLY A 153 -3.38 -19.39 39.29
N HIS A 154 -4.11 -18.29 39.44
CA HIS A 154 -4.79 -17.65 38.34
C HIS A 154 -3.69 -17.12 37.43
N SER A 155 -3.47 -17.85 36.35
CA SER A 155 -2.81 -17.39 35.14
C SER A 155 -3.36 -16.00 34.84
N MET A 156 -2.58 -14.97 35.16
CA MET A 156 -2.85 -13.57 34.84
C MET A 156 -2.63 -13.31 33.35
N ASP A 157 -2.95 -14.29 32.50
CA ASP A 157 -2.65 -14.34 31.07
C ASP A 157 -3.93 -14.43 30.23
N GLU A 158 -5.12 -14.32 30.84
CA GLU A 158 -6.39 -14.33 30.11
C GLU A 158 -7.32 -13.22 30.61
N VAL A 159 -7.75 -12.35 29.68
CA VAL A 159 -8.82 -11.35 29.92
C VAL A 159 -9.94 -11.64 28.93
N ALA A 160 -11.15 -11.86 29.44
CA ALA A 160 -12.32 -12.23 28.63
C ALA A 160 -12.13 -13.47 27.71
N GLY A 161 -11.30 -14.44 28.14
CA GLY A 161 -11.05 -15.68 27.41
C GLY A 161 -10.15 -15.55 26.18
N LEU A 162 -9.47 -14.40 26.04
CA LEU A 162 -8.44 -14.20 25.03
C LEU A 162 -7.06 -14.21 25.71
N PRO A 163 -6.06 -14.90 25.12
CA PRO A 163 -4.71 -14.87 25.65
C PRO A 163 -4.18 -13.43 25.60
N MET A 164 -3.58 -13.01 26.71
CA MET A 164 -2.92 -11.71 26.80
C MET A 164 -1.71 -11.69 25.86
N ALA A 165 -1.44 -10.52 25.27
CA ALA A 165 -0.28 -10.36 24.41
C ALA A 165 1.03 -10.62 25.20
N GLU A 166 1.96 -11.33 24.58
CA GLU A 166 3.28 -11.56 25.16
C GLU A 166 3.97 -10.22 25.41
N ARG A 167 4.60 -10.06 26.58
CA ARG A 167 5.31 -8.82 26.94
C ARG A 167 6.81 -9.00 26.85
N ALA A 168 7.52 -7.96 26.46
CA ALA A 168 8.96 -7.90 26.56
C ALA A 168 9.46 -6.54 27.01
N ASP A 169 10.71 -6.53 27.47
CA ASP A 169 11.36 -5.32 27.93
C ASP A 169 11.57 -4.34 26.77
N ASP A 170 11.18 -3.08 26.97
CA ASP A 170 11.39 -1.96 26.04
C ASP A 170 12.70 -1.20 26.35
N ARG A 171 13.03 -0.19 25.54
CA ARG A 171 14.21 0.69 25.68
C ARG A 171 14.36 1.33 27.06
N ASP A 172 13.25 1.54 27.77
CA ASP A 172 13.20 2.14 29.12
C ASP A 172 12.94 1.10 30.23
N ALA A 173 13.07 -0.19 29.91
CA ALA A 173 12.73 -1.33 30.77
C ALA A 173 11.24 -1.41 31.17
N LEU A 174 10.35 -0.68 30.51
CA LEU A 174 8.91 -0.93 30.60
C LEU A 174 8.55 -2.17 29.77
N LYS A 175 7.67 -3.01 30.32
CA LYS A 175 7.15 -4.17 29.60
C LYS A 175 5.97 -3.75 28.75
N LEU A 176 6.18 -3.64 27.44
CA LEU A 176 5.10 -3.38 26.48
C LEU A 176 4.65 -4.69 25.83
N ASP A 177 3.38 -4.72 25.44
CA ASP A 177 2.78 -5.83 24.71
C ASP A 177 3.41 -5.92 23.31
N ARG A 178 3.79 -7.13 22.90
CA ARG A 178 4.25 -7.45 21.55
C ARG A 178 3.06 -7.77 20.67
N LEU A 179 2.95 -7.02 19.58
CA LEU A 179 1.91 -7.18 18.59
C LEU A 179 2.50 -7.73 17.28
N HIS A 180 2.09 -8.94 16.90
CA HIS A 180 2.46 -9.54 15.63
C HIS A 180 1.42 -9.18 14.57
N VAL A 181 1.79 -8.34 13.60
CA VAL A 181 0.86 -7.83 12.57
C VAL A 181 1.43 -8.01 11.17
N PRO A 182 0.67 -8.62 10.23
CA PRO A 182 1.01 -8.55 8.82
C PRO A 182 0.57 -7.21 8.23
N PHE A 183 1.49 -6.53 7.54
CA PHE A 183 1.22 -5.32 6.76
C PHE A 183 1.32 -5.60 5.26
N GLY A 184 0.45 -4.97 4.47
CA GLY A 184 0.26 -5.30 3.06
C GLY A 184 -0.71 -6.47 2.86
N PRO A 185 -0.90 -6.95 1.62
CA PRO A 185 -0.32 -6.45 0.36
C PRO A 185 -1.10 -5.30 -0.30
N GLY A 186 -2.21 -4.82 0.27
CA GLY A 186 -3.11 -3.82 -0.33
C GLY A 186 -3.19 -2.50 0.41
N LEU A 187 -2.14 -2.16 1.16
CA LEU A 187 -2.00 -0.80 1.66
C LEU A 187 -1.75 0.15 0.50
N SER A 188 -2.27 1.38 0.57
CA SER A 188 -1.89 2.40 -0.40
C SER A 188 -0.41 2.75 -0.30
N ASP A 189 0.16 3.09 -1.45
CA ASP A 189 1.57 3.43 -1.61
C ASP A 189 2.50 2.37 -1.02
N TRP A 190 2.17 1.10 -1.29
CA TRP A 190 2.89 -0.10 -0.88
C TRP A 190 3.30 -0.94 -2.09
N PRO A 191 4.45 -1.63 -2.07
CA PRO A 191 4.81 -2.58 -3.12
C PRO A 191 3.77 -3.67 -3.34
N ALA A 192 3.31 -3.81 -4.59
CA ALA A 192 2.23 -4.73 -4.94
C ALA A 192 2.61 -6.17 -4.55
N GLY A 193 1.74 -6.83 -3.76
CA GLY A 193 1.95 -8.20 -3.33
C GLY A 193 2.93 -8.40 -2.17
N LEU A 194 3.66 -7.37 -1.71
CA LEU A 194 4.58 -7.51 -0.58
C LEU A 194 3.80 -7.63 0.75
N ILE A 195 4.26 -8.52 1.63
CA ILE A 195 3.75 -8.69 2.99
C ILE A 195 4.92 -8.54 3.95
N LEU A 196 4.83 -7.62 4.90
CA LEU A 196 5.78 -7.56 6.01
C LEU A 196 5.11 -8.07 7.27
N ARG A 197 5.61 -9.16 7.85
CA ARG A 197 5.19 -9.65 9.16
C ARG A 197 6.06 -8.94 10.19
N LEU A 198 5.46 -7.96 10.88
CA LEU A 198 6.16 -7.15 11.86
C LEU A 198 5.81 -7.60 13.27
N THR A 199 6.81 -7.68 14.13
CA THR A 199 6.63 -7.69 15.57
C THR A 199 6.80 -6.25 16.06
N LEU A 200 5.71 -5.64 16.51
CA LEU A 200 5.70 -4.28 17.03
C LEU A 200 5.67 -4.30 18.56
N GLN A 201 6.37 -3.35 19.16
CA GLN A 201 6.26 -3.05 20.59
C GLN A 201 6.05 -1.54 20.71
N GLY A 202 4.81 -1.15 21.04
CA GLY A 202 4.35 0.22 20.77
C GLY A 202 4.31 0.48 19.27
N ASP A 203 5.00 1.52 18.81
CA ASP A 203 5.20 1.83 17.39
C ASP A 203 6.57 1.37 16.86
N VAL A 204 7.43 0.79 17.69
CA VAL A 204 8.77 0.34 17.31
C VAL A 204 8.73 -1.07 16.74
N VAL A 205 9.39 -1.25 15.61
CA VAL A 205 9.59 -2.55 14.96
C VAL A 205 10.70 -3.32 15.68
N GLN A 206 10.37 -4.49 16.23
CA GLN A 206 11.31 -5.36 16.94
C GLN A 206 11.87 -6.47 16.04
N ASP A 207 11.04 -6.97 15.13
CA ASP A 207 11.40 -8.03 14.19
C ASP A 207 10.60 -7.88 12.89
N VAL A 208 11.21 -8.35 11.79
CA VAL A 208 10.65 -8.23 10.44
C VAL A 208 10.93 -9.48 9.64
N GLU A 209 9.87 -10.08 9.14
CA GLU A 209 9.94 -11.08 8.08
C GLU A 209 9.26 -10.54 6.81
N ALA A 210 9.97 -10.63 5.68
CA ALA A 210 9.43 -10.26 4.38
C ALA A 210 8.90 -11.51 3.66
N ASP A 211 7.62 -11.43 3.28
CA ASP A 211 6.89 -12.45 2.53
C ASP A 211 6.20 -11.77 1.34
N HIS A 212 5.65 -12.52 0.40
CA HIS A 212 4.93 -11.95 -0.72
C HIS A 212 3.85 -12.89 -1.25
N LEU A 213 2.84 -12.29 -1.90
CA LEU A 213 1.86 -13.06 -2.65
C LEU A 213 2.57 -13.90 -3.73
N PRO A 214 2.09 -15.12 -4.02
CA PRO A 214 2.66 -15.94 -5.07
C PRO A 214 2.65 -15.20 -6.40
N VAL A 215 3.78 -15.17 -7.09
CA VAL A 215 3.90 -14.58 -8.41
C VAL A 215 3.71 -15.71 -9.44
N PRO A 216 2.68 -15.66 -10.30
CA PRO A 216 2.46 -16.71 -11.29
C PRO A 216 3.67 -16.85 -12.22
N ALA A 217 4.27 -18.03 -12.24
CA ALA A 217 5.40 -18.31 -13.13
C ALA A 217 4.94 -18.35 -14.60
N GLY A 218 5.73 -17.75 -15.50
CA GLY A 218 5.90 -18.32 -16.83
C GLY A 218 5.20 -17.69 -18.05
N LEU A 219 4.67 -16.46 -18.04
CA LEU A 219 4.16 -15.85 -19.30
C LEU A 219 4.44 -14.36 -19.50
N ARG A 220 4.68 -13.59 -18.44
CA ARG A 220 4.87 -12.14 -18.54
C ARG A 220 6.19 -11.74 -17.90
N LEU A 221 6.90 -10.83 -18.58
CA LEU A 221 8.09 -10.20 -18.02
C LEU A 221 7.66 -9.19 -16.93
N PRO A 222 8.45 -9.01 -15.86
CA PRO A 222 8.23 -7.93 -14.90
C PRO A 222 8.10 -6.60 -15.65
N PHE A 223 7.05 -5.84 -15.33
CA PHE A 223 6.70 -4.67 -16.13
C PHE A 223 7.88 -3.69 -16.21
N TRP A 224 8.53 -3.36 -15.10
CA TRP A 224 9.58 -2.35 -15.14
C TRP A 224 10.84 -2.80 -15.90
N ASP A 225 11.17 -4.08 -15.89
CA ASP A 225 12.38 -4.62 -16.55
C ASP A 225 12.15 -5.13 -17.98
N GLU A 226 10.90 -5.23 -18.41
CA GLU A 226 10.49 -5.78 -19.70
C GLU A 226 11.38 -5.32 -20.88
N PRO A 227 11.71 -4.02 -21.06
CA PRO A 227 12.53 -3.59 -22.21
C PRO A 227 13.91 -4.27 -22.28
N TRP A 228 14.62 -4.39 -21.15
CA TRP A 228 15.93 -5.03 -21.10
C TRP A 228 15.83 -6.54 -21.28
N LEU A 229 14.83 -7.18 -20.66
CA LEU A 229 14.60 -8.62 -20.78
C LEU A 229 14.20 -9.03 -22.20
N ARG A 230 13.42 -8.19 -22.91
CA ARG A 230 13.11 -8.38 -24.34
C ARG A 230 14.35 -8.22 -25.22
N ALA A 231 15.20 -7.22 -24.96
CA ALA A 231 16.45 -7.05 -25.70
C ALA A 231 17.41 -8.25 -25.49
N VAL A 232 17.47 -8.82 -24.30
CA VAL A 232 18.23 -10.06 -24.02
C VAL A 232 17.71 -11.25 -24.83
N ARG A 233 16.39 -11.32 -25.07
CA ARG A 233 15.75 -12.33 -25.94
C ARG A 233 15.96 -12.06 -27.44
N GLY A 234 16.71 -11.02 -27.81
CA GLY A 234 16.96 -10.64 -29.20
C GLY A 234 15.80 -9.88 -29.86
N GLU A 235 14.80 -9.45 -29.09
CA GLU A 235 13.72 -8.61 -29.61
C GLU A 235 14.21 -7.17 -29.86
N HIS A 236 13.67 -6.53 -30.90
CA HIS A 236 14.00 -5.15 -31.21
C HIS A 236 13.34 -4.19 -30.20
N VAL A 237 14.15 -3.60 -29.32
CA VAL A 237 13.77 -2.58 -28.33
C VAL A 237 14.65 -1.35 -28.55
N THR A 238 14.07 -0.15 -28.55
CA THR A 238 14.86 1.09 -28.72
C THR A 238 15.36 1.61 -27.38
N ARG A 239 16.48 2.35 -27.39
CA ARG A 239 16.99 3.06 -26.22
C ARG A 239 15.97 4.05 -25.66
N ASP A 240 15.24 4.76 -26.51
CA ASP A 240 14.12 5.62 -26.09
C ASP A 240 13.09 4.87 -25.23
N SER A 241 12.61 3.71 -25.71
CA SER A 241 11.58 2.95 -24.99
C SER A 241 12.05 2.45 -23.62
N ALA A 242 13.32 2.05 -23.50
CA ALA A 242 13.94 1.65 -22.26
C ALA A 242 14.14 2.83 -21.30
N ALA A 243 14.61 3.97 -21.82
CA ALA A 243 14.76 5.21 -21.05
C ALA A 243 13.42 5.68 -20.48
N ARG A 244 12.35 5.67 -21.29
CA ARG A 244 10.99 6.00 -20.84
C ARG A 244 10.51 5.08 -19.72
N ARG A 245 10.74 3.76 -19.86
CA ARG A 245 10.37 2.79 -18.82
C ARG A 245 11.15 3.05 -17.52
N ARG A 246 12.45 3.34 -17.60
CA ARG A 246 13.29 3.66 -16.43
C ARG A 246 12.80 4.93 -15.72
N CYS A 247 12.65 6.02 -16.46
CA CYS A 247 12.19 7.31 -15.92
C CYS A 247 10.81 7.17 -15.27
N ALA A 248 9.88 6.46 -15.91
CA ALA A 248 8.57 6.19 -15.33
C ALA A 248 8.67 5.36 -14.04
N ALA A 249 9.51 4.33 -14.01
CA ALA A 249 9.70 3.50 -12.82
C ALA A 249 10.26 4.31 -11.64
N HIS A 250 11.24 5.18 -11.88
CA HIS A 250 11.82 6.06 -10.85
C HIS A 250 10.83 7.12 -10.35
N LEU A 251 10.00 7.68 -11.24
CA LEU A 251 8.94 8.60 -10.85
C LEU A 251 7.81 7.90 -10.10
N ASP A 252 7.52 6.63 -10.39
CA ASP A 252 6.58 5.80 -9.60
C ASP A 252 7.11 5.60 -8.18
N SER A 253 8.38 5.19 -8.04
CA SER A 253 9.06 5.00 -6.75
C SER A 253 9.11 6.31 -5.94
N ALA A 254 9.54 7.40 -6.57
CA ALA A 254 9.58 8.73 -5.95
C ALA A 254 8.17 9.20 -5.54
N GLY A 255 7.17 8.98 -6.40
CA GLY A 255 5.78 9.32 -6.10
C GLY A 255 5.24 8.56 -4.89
N ARG A 256 5.55 7.26 -4.79
CA ARG A 256 5.19 6.43 -3.64
C ARG A 256 5.82 6.93 -2.35
N LEU A 257 7.14 7.12 -2.34
CA LEU A 257 7.87 7.65 -1.19
C LEU A 257 7.32 9.01 -0.73
N LEU A 258 7.07 9.92 -1.67
CA LEU A 258 6.51 11.24 -1.36
C LEU A 258 5.10 11.14 -0.75
N ALA A 259 4.25 10.25 -1.26
CA ALA A 259 2.92 10.03 -0.69
C ALA A 259 2.99 9.46 0.73
N VAL A 260 3.87 8.47 0.96
CA VAL A 260 4.11 7.93 2.31
C VAL A 260 4.62 8.99 3.29
N ALA A 261 5.45 9.91 2.81
CA ALA A 261 5.97 11.02 3.61
C ALA A 261 4.95 12.19 3.79
N GLY A 262 3.73 12.09 3.24
CA GLY A 262 2.71 13.14 3.34
C GLY A 262 2.88 14.32 2.38
N TRP A 263 3.63 14.14 1.29
CA TRP A 263 3.90 15.15 0.25
C TRP A 263 3.04 14.92 -1.00
N ASP A 264 1.73 14.85 -0.82
CA ASP A 264 0.76 14.41 -1.84
C ASP A 264 0.83 15.20 -3.15
N ASP A 265 1.01 16.53 -3.09
CA ASP A 265 1.14 17.37 -4.29
C ASP A 265 2.39 17.03 -5.11
N ALA A 266 3.50 16.70 -4.43
CA ALA A 266 4.72 16.29 -5.09
C ALA A 266 4.58 14.87 -5.66
N ALA A 267 3.96 13.96 -4.91
CA ALA A 267 3.63 12.63 -5.36
C ALA A 267 2.75 12.65 -6.63
N ALA A 268 1.69 13.48 -6.63
CA ALA A 268 0.80 13.64 -7.78
C ALA A 268 1.55 14.16 -9.02
N ARG A 269 2.48 15.11 -8.85
CA ARG A 269 3.35 15.59 -9.94
C ARG A 269 4.27 14.50 -10.49
N CYS A 270 4.87 13.68 -9.63
CA CYS A 270 5.66 12.53 -10.07
C CYS A 270 4.83 11.52 -10.86
N ARG A 271 3.62 11.19 -10.39
CA ARG A 271 2.69 10.28 -11.09
C ARG A 271 2.23 10.84 -12.45
N LEU A 272 1.99 12.15 -12.56
CA LEU A 272 1.67 12.80 -13.84
C LEU A 272 2.84 12.73 -14.84
N LEU A 273 4.06 12.99 -14.37
CA LEU A 273 5.26 12.88 -15.21
C LEU A 273 5.50 11.43 -15.63
N ARG A 274 5.34 10.47 -14.71
CA ARG A 274 5.41 9.02 -15.01
C ARG A 274 4.47 8.66 -16.15
N ASP A 275 3.21 9.07 -16.05
CA ASP A 275 2.20 8.76 -17.07
C ASP A 275 2.54 9.42 -18.41
N ALA A 276 3.11 10.63 -18.41
CA ALA A 276 3.59 11.30 -19.61
C ALA A 276 4.78 10.57 -20.29
N PHE A 277 5.71 10.03 -19.51
CA PHE A 277 6.78 9.18 -20.05
C PHE A 277 6.22 7.91 -20.70
N LEU A 278 5.28 7.24 -20.02
CA LEU A 278 4.64 6.02 -20.51
C LEU A 278 3.76 6.26 -21.74
N SER A 279 3.13 7.44 -21.85
CA SER A 279 2.31 7.81 -23.00
C SER A 279 3.12 8.33 -24.19
N GLY A 280 4.45 8.35 -24.11
CA GLY A 280 5.31 8.80 -25.21
C GLY A 280 5.36 10.32 -25.41
N ALA A 281 5.11 11.13 -24.37
CA ALA A 281 5.19 12.59 -24.49
C ALA A 281 6.58 13.05 -24.97
N SER A 282 6.62 14.13 -25.74
CA SER A 282 7.87 14.65 -26.29
C SER A 282 8.80 15.19 -25.20
N ARG A 283 10.11 15.13 -25.44
CA ARG A 283 11.13 15.68 -24.52
C ARG A 283 10.86 17.14 -24.16
N GLN A 284 10.40 17.93 -25.12
CA GLN A 284 10.08 19.35 -24.95
C GLN A 284 8.90 19.55 -23.98
N ALA A 285 7.86 18.72 -24.07
CA ALA A 285 6.68 18.82 -23.21
C ALA A 285 6.99 18.48 -21.75
N ILE A 286 7.90 17.54 -21.50
CA ILE A 286 8.20 17.05 -20.14
C ILE A 286 9.39 17.76 -19.49
N GLY A 287 10.37 18.23 -20.26
CA GLY A 287 11.66 18.67 -19.73
C GLY A 287 11.60 19.82 -18.73
N GLY A 288 10.83 20.87 -19.04
CA GLY A 288 10.66 22.02 -18.14
C GLY A 288 9.91 21.66 -16.85
N VAL A 289 8.85 20.85 -16.98
CA VAL A 289 8.03 20.40 -15.85
C VAL A 289 8.83 19.47 -14.92
N LEU A 290 9.60 18.54 -15.49
CA LEU A 290 10.49 17.66 -14.73
C LEU A 290 11.54 18.47 -13.96
N SER A 291 12.31 19.33 -14.66
CA SER A 291 13.38 20.12 -14.04
C SER A 291 12.85 20.99 -12.90
N GLY A 292 11.68 21.60 -13.08
CA GLY A 292 11.02 22.38 -12.04
C GLY A 292 10.59 21.53 -10.83
N THR A 293 10.09 20.32 -11.08
CA THR A 293 9.67 19.37 -10.05
C THR A 293 10.88 18.85 -9.25
N VAL A 294 11.93 18.40 -9.92
CA VAL A 294 13.17 17.93 -9.29
C VAL A 294 13.80 19.02 -8.43
N ARG A 295 13.90 20.24 -8.96
CA ARG A 295 14.43 21.39 -8.20
C ARG A 295 13.58 21.71 -6.96
N ARG A 296 12.25 21.65 -7.07
CA ARG A 296 11.35 21.92 -5.95
C ARG A 296 11.52 20.88 -4.84
N ILE A 297 11.55 19.60 -5.20
CA ILE A 297 11.73 18.50 -4.25
C ILE A 297 13.11 18.59 -3.61
N GLY A 298 14.18 18.69 -4.41
CA GLY A 298 15.56 18.68 -3.91
C GLY A 298 15.95 19.91 -3.08
N ARG A 299 15.22 21.02 -3.17
CA ARG A 299 15.44 22.22 -2.33
C ARG A 299 14.57 22.25 -1.07
N SER A 300 13.65 21.28 -0.90
CA SER A 300 12.75 21.25 0.24
C SER A 300 13.48 20.81 1.51
N ARG A 301 13.75 21.78 2.40
CA ARG A 301 14.38 21.50 3.71
C ARG A 301 13.46 20.70 4.63
N ILE A 302 12.16 20.97 4.59
CA ILE A 302 11.17 20.25 5.42
C ILE A 302 11.14 18.78 5.01
N LEU A 303 11.05 18.50 3.70
CA LEU A 303 11.09 17.12 3.21
C LEU A 303 12.37 16.43 3.65
N ARG A 304 13.53 17.08 3.41
CA ARG A 304 14.81 16.54 3.84
C ARG A 304 14.83 16.21 5.34
N TRP A 305 14.35 17.11 6.18
CA TRP A 305 14.28 16.86 7.63
C TRP A 305 13.35 15.70 8.00
N SER A 306 12.29 15.46 7.25
CA SER A 306 11.35 14.37 7.51
C SER A 306 11.87 12.98 7.14
N ILE A 307 12.76 12.87 6.15
CA ILE A 307 13.17 11.56 5.62
C ILE A 307 14.68 11.28 5.65
N ALA A 308 15.53 12.29 5.92
CA ALA A 308 16.96 12.07 6.06
C ALA A 308 17.30 11.30 7.34
N GLY A 309 18.37 10.52 7.30
CA GLY A 309 18.80 9.60 8.36
C GLY A 309 18.04 8.26 8.37
N LEU A 310 16.91 8.13 7.68
CA LEU A 310 16.09 6.92 7.70
C LEU A 310 16.62 5.85 6.74
N GLY A 311 16.82 4.63 7.25
CA GLY A 311 17.24 3.48 6.46
C GLY A 311 18.57 3.71 5.73
N ARG A 312 19.58 4.22 6.46
CA ARG A 312 20.92 4.42 5.91
C ARG A 312 21.49 3.08 5.45
N LEU A 313 21.91 3.03 4.19
CA LEU A 313 22.53 1.86 3.58
C LEU A 313 23.80 2.32 2.84
N PRO A 314 24.97 2.27 3.50
CA PRO A 314 26.25 2.60 2.87
C PRO A 314 26.59 1.66 1.72
N ALA A 315 27.34 2.13 0.73
CA ALA A 315 27.67 1.39 -0.48
C ALA A 315 28.39 0.06 -0.21
N GLY A 316 29.24 0.02 0.82
CA GLY A 316 29.92 -1.21 1.22
C GLY A 316 28.95 -2.30 1.70
N GLU A 317 27.97 -1.93 2.52
CA GLU A 317 26.93 -2.84 3.03
C GLU A 317 25.96 -3.25 1.91
N ALA A 318 25.54 -2.28 1.08
CA ALA A 318 24.73 -2.53 -0.11
C ALA A 318 25.40 -3.55 -1.04
N GLN A 319 26.68 -3.34 -1.37
CA GLN A 319 27.42 -4.23 -2.26
C GLN A 319 27.62 -5.61 -1.64
N ALA A 320 27.90 -5.70 -0.34
CA ALA A 320 28.01 -6.98 0.37
C ALA A 320 26.69 -7.78 0.35
N ALA A 321 25.56 -7.09 0.40
CA ALA A 321 24.22 -7.68 0.27
C ALA A 321 23.80 -7.94 -1.18
N GLY A 322 24.62 -7.61 -2.17
CA GLY A 322 24.30 -7.76 -3.60
C GLY A 322 23.35 -6.70 -4.16
N VAL A 323 23.08 -5.63 -3.41
CA VAL A 323 22.28 -4.48 -3.87
C VAL A 323 23.05 -3.74 -4.97
N SER A 324 22.33 -3.32 -6.00
CA SER A 324 22.89 -2.57 -7.14
C SER A 324 21.94 -1.44 -7.57
N GLY A 325 22.25 -0.75 -8.67
CA GLY A 325 21.38 0.29 -9.21
C GLY A 325 21.25 1.53 -8.30
N PRO A 326 20.06 2.18 -8.27
CA PRO A 326 19.87 3.44 -7.55
C PRO A 326 20.13 3.35 -6.05
N ALA A 327 19.80 2.22 -5.42
CA ALA A 327 19.98 2.05 -3.98
C ALA A 327 21.47 2.00 -3.60
N LEU A 328 22.29 1.31 -4.39
CA LEU A 328 23.76 1.32 -4.24
C LEU A 328 24.35 2.70 -4.56
N ALA A 329 23.92 3.32 -5.66
CA ALA A 329 24.44 4.61 -6.11
C ALA A 329 24.10 5.78 -5.18
N ALA A 330 23.05 5.64 -4.37
CA ALA A 330 22.68 6.62 -3.37
C ALA A 330 23.68 6.70 -2.20
N ASP A 331 24.28 5.58 -1.81
CA ASP A 331 25.25 5.48 -0.70
C ASP A 331 24.79 6.26 0.54
N GLY A 332 23.58 5.96 1.02
CA GLY A 332 22.92 6.87 1.95
C GLY A 332 21.54 6.44 2.41
N ASP A 333 20.75 7.43 2.79
CA ASP A 333 19.44 7.25 3.41
C ASP A 333 18.28 7.42 2.40
N ALA A 334 17.04 7.41 2.90
CA ALA A 334 15.84 7.56 2.08
C ALA A 334 15.82 8.86 1.24
N HIS A 335 16.39 9.95 1.74
CA HIS A 335 16.50 11.21 0.99
C HIS A 335 17.50 11.07 -0.16
N ASP A 336 18.64 10.43 0.07
CA ASP A 336 19.66 10.23 -0.95
C ASP A 336 19.14 9.34 -2.09
N ARG A 337 18.41 8.26 -1.76
CA ARG A 337 17.73 7.40 -2.74
C ARG A 337 16.71 8.17 -3.59
N LEU A 338 15.89 9.02 -2.96
CA LEU A 338 14.96 9.89 -3.68
C LEU A 338 15.69 10.80 -4.68
N LEU A 339 16.78 11.45 -4.26
CA LEU A 339 17.55 12.33 -5.15
C LEU A 339 18.20 11.55 -6.29
N THR A 340 18.66 10.32 -6.05
CA THR A 340 19.23 9.46 -7.09
C THR A 340 18.19 9.15 -8.16
N TRP A 341 16.98 8.70 -7.81
CA TRP A 341 15.89 8.48 -8.77
C TRP A 341 15.58 9.72 -9.61
N LEU A 342 15.51 10.90 -8.97
CA LEU A 342 15.22 12.16 -9.67
C LEU A 342 16.35 12.56 -10.64
N LYS A 343 17.61 12.41 -10.23
CA LYS A 343 18.78 12.67 -11.08
C LYS A 343 18.86 11.70 -12.26
N GLU A 344 18.56 10.42 -12.04
CA GLU A 344 18.52 9.42 -13.10
C GLU A 344 17.38 9.69 -14.09
N THR A 345 16.23 10.17 -13.61
CA THR A 345 15.13 10.61 -14.47
C THR A 345 15.52 11.81 -15.34
N GLU A 346 16.24 12.81 -14.80
CA GLU A 346 16.74 13.94 -15.59
C GLU A 346 17.76 13.50 -16.65
N ARG A 347 18.70 12.63 -16.30
CA ARG A 347 19.67 12.06 -17.26
C ARG A 347 18.97 11.26 -18.36
N GLY A 348 17.90 10.53 -18.01
CA GLY A 348 17.12 9.74 -18.97
C GLY A 348 16.47 10.57 -20.07
N LEU A 349 16.28 11.90 -19.88
CA LEU A 349 15.82 12.80 -20.95
C LEU A 349 16.76 12.85 -22.15
N GLU A 350 18.06 12.62 -21.95
CA GLU A 350 19.06 12.65 -23.01
C GLU A 350 18.92 11.48 -23.99
N ALA A 351 18.36 10.36 -23.52
CA ALA A 351 18.15 9.15 -24.30
C ALA A 351 16.77 9.11 -25.00
N LEU A 352 15.94 10.14 -24.80
CA LEU A 352 14.67 10.24 -25.53
C LEU A 352 14.91 10.52 -27.01
N ASP A 353 14.03 9.98 -27.84
CA ASP A 353 14.09 10.02 -29.30
C ASP A 353 15.31 9.26 -29.89
N ASP A 354 16.06 8.53 -29.05
CA ASP A 354 17.12 7.62 -29.49
C ASP A 354 16.53 6.31 -30.03
N ALA A 355 16.39 6.26 -31.36
CA ALA A 355 15.88 5.09 -32.08
C ALA A 355 16.88 3.93 -32.19
N ARG A 356 18.13 4.08 -31.71
CA ARG A 356 19.13 2.99 -31.75
C ARG A 356 18.65 1.81 -30.91
N PRO A 357 18.98 0.57 -31.31
CA PRO A 357 18.61 -0.60 -30.55
C PRO A 357 19.28 -0.60 -29.16
N LEU A 358 18.52 -1.06 -28.17
CA LEU A 358 19.02 -1.41 -26.85
C LEU A 358 19.88 -2.68 -27.01
N THR A 359 21.12 -2.63 -26.52
CA THR A 359 22.04 -3.75 -26.61
C THR A 359 21.67 -4.83 -25.58
N SER A 360 21.74 -6.10 -25.92
CA SER A 360 21.52 -7.23 -24.98
C SER A 360 22.53 -7.29 -23.82
N ALA A 361 23.64 -6.56 -23.94
CA ALA A 361 24.63 -6.35 -22.87
C ALA A 361 24.18 -5.29 -21.84
N ASP A 362 23.23 -4.41 -22.18
CA ASP A 362 22.63 -3.52 -21.19
C ASP A 362 21.60 -4.32 -20.40
N ARG A 363 21.94 -4.63 -19.16
CA ARG A 363 21.14 -5.41 -18.23
C ARG A 363 20.89 -4.64 -16.94
N THR A 364 20.82 -3.32 -17.03
CA THR A 364 20.55 -2.46 -15.87
C THR A 364 19.10 -2.02 -15.89
N GLY A 365 18.24 -2.80 -15.22
CA GLY A 365 16.85 -2.43 -14.98
C GLY A 365 16.73 -1.25 -14.00
N PRO A 366 15.50 -0.77 -13.73
CA PRO A 366 15.33 0.43 -12.90
C PRO A 366 15.68 0.23 -11.42
N ARG A 367 15.69 -1.01 -10.92
CA ARG A 367 16.03 -1.35 -9.52
C ARG A 367 17.47 -1.86 -9.37
N GLY A 368 18.10 -2.27 -10.46
CA GLY A 368 19.47 -2.75 -10.45
C GLY A 368 19.83 -3.65 -11.62
N ARG A 369 20.91 -4.40 -11.43
CA ARG A 369 21.45 -5.32 -12.43
C ARG A 369 20.62 -6.60 -12.53
N LEU A 370 20.18 -6.92 -13.74
CA LEU A 370 19.38 -8.11 -14.06
C LEU A 370 20.23 -9.36 -14.34
N ASP A 371 21.56 -9.21 -14.36
CA ASP A 371 22.52 -10.31 -14.54
C ASP A 371 23.19 -10.76 -13.24
N GLY A 372 22.70 -10.29 -12.09
CA GLY A 372 23.14 -10.72 -10.77
C GLY A 372 22.71 -12.15 -10.44
N ALA A 373 23.30 -12.72 -9.38
CA ALA A 373 22.95 -14.04 -8.88
C ALA A 373 21.50 -14.12 -8.35
N LYS A 374 20.94 -12.98 -7.95
CA LYS A 374 19.56 -12.81 -7.49
C LYS A 374 18.93 -11.63 -8.25
N PRO A 375 17.60 -11.61 -8.41
CA PRO A 375 16.89 -10.42 -8.91
C PRO A 375 17.18 -9.20 -8.03
N PRO A 376 17.24 -7.97 -8.58
CA PRO A 376 17.54 -6.76 -7.80
C PRO A 376 16.65 -6.59 -6.57
N SER A 377 15.35 -6.83 -6.71
CA SER A 377 14.41 -6.69 -5.60
C SER A 377 14.62 -7.72 -4.51
N GLN A 378 15.16 -8.91 -4.79
CA GLN A 378 15.52 -9.85 -3.73
C GLN A 378 16.63 -9.28 -2.84
N ALA A 379 17.66 -8.65 -3.41
CA ALA A 379 18.72 -8.03 -2.61
C ALA A 379 18.19 -6.85 -1.77
N LEU A 380 17.21 -6.11 -2.28
CA LEU A 380 16.53 -5.05 -1.51
C LEU A 380 15.71 -5.64 -0.35
N LEU A 381 15.01 -6.77 -0.56
CA LEU A 381 14.27 -7.46 0.49
C LEU A 381 15.21 -8.03 1.56
N ASP A 382 16.35 -8.59 1.16
CA ASP A 382 17.34 -9.19 2.07
C ASP A 382 17.91 -8.16 3.06
N VAL A 383 18.01 -6.87 2.70
CA VAL A 383 18.48 -5.81 3.60
C VAL A 383 17.38 -5.18 4.46
N LEU A 384 16.10 -5.38 4.14
CA LEU A 384 14.99 -4.72 4.87
C LEU A 384 14.99 -5.02 6.37
N PRO A 385 15.12 -6.27 6.85
CA PRO A 385 15.05 -6.55 8.29
C PRO A 385 16.06 -5.74 9.11
N GLY A 386 17.30 -5.62 8.62
CA GLY A 386 18.36 -4.85 9.27
C GLY A 386 18.11 -3.33 9.27
N LEU A 387 17.38 -2.81 8.27
CA LEU A 387 17.07 -1.38 8.15
C LEU A 387 15.78 -0.99 8.91
N LEU A 388 14.89 -1.94 9.15
CA LEU A 388 13.59 -1.71 9.78
C LEU A 388 13.60 -2.01 11.28
N THR A 389 14.44 -2.95 11.74
CA THR A 389 14.55 -3.27 13.17
C THR A 389 15.00 -2.05 13.97
N GLY A 390 14.26 -1.73 15.02
CA GLY A 390 14.46 -0.55 15.88
C GLY A 390 13.87 0.75 15.32
N ALA A 391 13.29 0.74 14.12
CA ALA A 391 12.61 1.92 13.57
C ALA A 391 11.16 2.01 14.07
N GLU A 392 10.67 3.23 14.26
CA GLU A 392 9.24 3.48 14.41
C GLU A 392 8.51 3.08 13.12
N TYR A 393 7.25 2.63 13.21
CA TYR A 393 6.46 2.11 12.10
C TYR A 393 6.32 3.13 10.95
N ALA A 394 6.14 4.42 11.28
CA ALA A 394 6.09 5.48 10.27
C ALA A 394 7.44 5.64 9.53
N CYS A 395 8.56 5.50 10.24
CA CYS A 395 9.89 5.50 9.64
C CYS A 395 10.10 4.24 8.79
N ALA A 396 9.67 3.07 9.27
CA ALA A 396 9.75 1.81 8.54
C ALA A 396 9.02 1.87 7.18
N ARG A 397 7.83 2.47 7.16
CA ARG A 397 7.06 2.78 5.95
C ARG A 397 7.87 3.63 4.95
N ILE A 398 8.57 4.66 5.43
CA ILE A 398 9.41 5.54 4.59
C ILE A 398 10.63 4.77 4.06
N VAL A 399 11.29 3.98 4.90
CA VAL A 399 12.44 3.15 4.49
C VAL A 399 12.04 2.19 3.39
N LEU A 400 10.95 1.44 3.56
CA LEU A 400 10.43 0.54 2.54
C LEU A 400 10.12 1.27 1.23
N ALA A 401 9.39 2.39 1.29
CA ALA A 401 9.04 3.17 0.11
C ALA A 401 10.26 3.79 -0.58
N SER A 402 11.37 3.99 0.13
CA SER A 402 12.62 4.51 -0.42
C SER A 402 13.53 3.44 -1.06
N LEU A 403 13.28 2.16 -0.80
CA LEU A 403 13.95 1.05 -1.49
C LEU A 403 13.10 0.57 -2.66
N ASP A 404 11.77 0.54 -2.47
CA ASP A 404 10.77 0.20 -3.48
C ASP A 404 11.02 -1.14 -4.21
N PRO A 405 11.16 -2.28 -3.48
CA PRO A 405 11.31 -3.58 -4.11
C PRO A 405 10.08 -3.91 -4.98
N ASP A 406 10.31 -4.50 -6.15
CA ASP A 406 9.26 -4.98 -7.03
C ASP A 406 9.15 -6.51 -6.94
N VAL A 407 8.05 -6.99 -6.36
CA VAL A 407 7.77 -8.43 -6.22
C VAL A 407 7.68 -9.12 -7.58
N ASP A 408 7.32 -8.41 -8.65
CA ASP A 408 7.25 -9.00 -10.00
C ASP A 408 8.62 -9.54 -10.45
N GLU A 409 9.73 -8.96 -9.99
CA GLU A 409 11.09 -9.40 -10.31
C GLU A 409 11.43 -10.79 -9.71
N LEU A 410 10.74 -11.20 -8.65
CA LEU A 410 10.97 -12.49 -8.00
C LEU A 410 10.46 -13.67 -8.84
N ALA A 411 9.63 -13.40 -9.85
CA ALA A 411 9.26 -14.40 -10.86
C ALA A 411 10.42 -14.76 -11.80
N LEU A 412 11.48 -13.96 -11.83
CA LEU A 412 12.67 -14.25 -12.63
C LEU A 412 13.44 -15.40 -11.97
N THR A 413 13.42 -16.57 -12.60
CA THR A 413 14.40 -17.62 -12.27
C THR A 413 15.80 -17.05 -12.53
N PRO A 414 16.74 -17.10 -11.57
CA PRO A 414 18.10 -16.69 -11.84
C PRO A 414 18.64 -17.51 -13.02
N VAL A 415 19.22 -16.82 -14.00
CA VAL A 415 19.84 -17.48 -15.16
C VAL A 415 21.09 -18.17 -14.64
N SER A 416 20.99 -19.44 -14.26
CA SER A 416 22.16 -20.29 -14.03
C SER A 416 23.05 -20.19 -15.26
N GLY A 417 24.29 -19.71 -15.04
CA GLY A 417 25.24 -19.40 -16.09
C GLY A 417 25.37 -20.54 -17.10
N ALA A 418 25.27 -20.19 -18.38
CA ALA A 418 25.77 -21.04 -19.44
C ALA A 418 27.27 -21.27 -19.18
N VAL A 419 27.58 -22.48 -18.71
CA VAL A 419 28.95 -23.00 -18.63
C VAL A 419 29.52 -22.95 -20.04
N HIS A 420 30.61 -22.20 -20.21
CA HIS A 420 31.46 -22.25 -21.38
C HIS A 420 31.91 -23.69 -21.63
N VAL A 421 31.70 -24.19 -22.85
CA VAL A 421 32.57 -25.18 -23.49
C VAL A 421 33.05 -24.58 -24.80
#